data_AF-A0A314YQF5-F1
#
_entry.id   AF-A0A314YQF5-F1
#
_cell.length_a   1.000
_cell.length_b   1.000
_cell.length_c   1.000
_cell.angle_alpha   90.00
_cell.angle_beta   90.00
_cell.angle_gamma   90.00
#
_symmetry.space_group_name_H-M   'P 1'
#
loop_
_entity.id
_entity.type
_entity.pdbx_description
1 polymer ?
#
loop_
_entity_poly.entity_id
_entity_poly.type
_entity_poly.pdbx_seq_one_letter_code
_entity_poly.pdbx_strand_id
1 'polypeptide(L)'
;MTRAISDVSQTRSVLKTLGDRPDHEAVDVSKARLAAVDSDLAKKLEELVLSPRPADVDRLQWRAHLAEREQECRESAEKEKQGYKAIVQLDELHSAYEKLLKDAEQRLVKIYESAEAGVVVEEDKVEEEGLTSDQVHEEVVGILQEASGTELDRVNLSGRRLRFLPEAFGRIRGLLMLDLSNNELQVIPDSIAGLEKLEELNLSSNLLETLPDSIGMLQNLKFLSACGNKLSALPDSICQCRSLVELDVSFNGITYLPTNIGFELVNLQKLSIQLNKIRSLPTSVCELRSLRYLDAHFNELRGLPLAFGRLTDLQILNLGSNFTDLTELPETFGDLTNLKELDLSNNQIHALPDTFGRLDNLTKLNVDGNPLVLPPPDVVQQGVEAVKVFMAKRWLEILVEEERKSMLQVQEREETGWLTRSTSWLKDYVSGVSEYIGSPRTGRDPVLDQQL
;
A
#
# COMPACT_ATOMS: atom_id res chain seq x y z
N MET A 1 1.39 -40.46 9.41
CA MET A 1 1.13 -40.77 10.84
C MET A 1 1.86 -39.81 11.80
N THR A 2 3.19 -39.68 11.69
CA THR A 2 4.02 -38.87 12.62
C THR A 2 3.69 -37.37 12.65
N ARG A 3 3.36 -36.77 11.49
CA ARG A 3 2.95 -35.36 11.39
C ARG A 3 1.59 -35.09 12.06
N ALA A 4 0.57 -35.90 11.78
CA ALA A 4 -0.75 -35.76 12.39
C ALA A 4 -0.72 -35.92 13.93
N ILE A 5 0.16 -36.79 14.46
CA ILE A 5 0.39 -36.93 15.91
C ILE A 5 1.06 -35.67 16.48
N SER A 6 2.05 -35.11 15.76
CA SER A 6 2.70 -33.85 16.13
C SER A 6 1.70 -32.71 16.20
N ASP A 7 0.85 -32.54 15.18
CA ASP A 7 -0.15 -31.47 15.10
C ASP A 7 -1.12 -31.54 16.29
N VAL A 8 -1.68 -32.72 16.58
CA VAL A 8 -2.57 -32.93 17.75
C VAL A 8 -1.85 -32.61 19.06
N SER A 9 -0.58 -33.01 19.20
CA SER A 9 0.21 -32.76 20.41
C SER A 9 0.51 -31.27 20.62
N GLN A 10 0.81 -30.54 19.55
CA GLN A 10 1.10 -29.11 19.59
C GLN A 10 -0.16 -28.30 19.91
N THR A 11 -1.29 -28.58 19.24
CA THR A 11 -2.55 -27.88 19.50
C THR A 11 -3.06 -28.11 20.93
N ARG A 12 -2.92 -29.34 21.46
CA ARG A 12 -3.23 -29.64 22.88
C ARG A 12 -2.29 -28.92 23.85
N SER A 13 -1.00 -28.79 23.51
CA SER A 13 -0.05 -28.03 24.32
C SER A 13 -0.43 -26.55 24.39
N VAL A 14 -0.83 -25.96 23.26
CA VAL A 14 -1.24 -24.54 23.20
C VAL A 14 -2.53 -24.30 23.98
N LEU A 15 -3.53 -25.18 23.85
CA LEU A 15 -4.76 -25.12 24.65
C LEU A 15 -4.47 -25.23 26.16
N LYS A 16 -3.48 -26.04 26.55
CA LYS A 16 -3.06 -26.14 27.96
C LYS A 16 -2.37 -24.88 28.47
N THR A 17 -1.65 -24.14 27.62
CA THR A 17 -1.00 -22.87 27.99
C THR A 17 -1.96 -21.69 28.05
N LEU A 18 -3.07 -21.73 27.29
CA LEU A 18 -4.10 -20.68 27.26
C LEU A 18 -4.89 -20.57 28.59
N GLY A 19 -4.89 -21.64 29.40
CA GLY A 19 -5.63 -21.70 30.66
C GLY A 19 -7.05 -22.23 30.49
N ASP A 20 -7.89 -22.02 31.51
CA ASP A 20 -9.28 -22.45 31.48
C ASP A 20 -10.11 -21.53 30.59
N ARG A 21 -11.01 -22.14 29.81
CA ARG A 21 -11.91 -21.39 28.93
C ARG A 21 -12.89 -20.57 29.78
N PRO A 22 -13.11 -19.28 29.46
CA PRO A 22 -14.14 -18.48 30.10
C PRO A 22 -15.53 -19.10 29.98
N ASP A 23 -16.32 -19.05 31.05
CA ASP A 23 -17.71 -19.51 31.02
C ASP A 23 -18.55 -18.67 30.04
N HIS A 24 -19.51 -19.32 29.36
CA HIS A 24 -20.38 -18.63 28.38
C HIS A 24 -21.11 -17.42 28.99
N GLU A 25 -21.52 -17.52 30.26
CA GLU A 25 -22.16 -16.43 31.00
C GLU A 25 -21.21 -15.22 31.16
N ALA A 26 -19.93 -15.46 31.46
CA ALA A 26 -18.93 -14.40 31.58
C ALA A 26 -18.66 -13.70 30.24
N VAL A 27 -18.67 -14.46 29.14
CA VAL A 27 -18.52 -13.93 27.77
C VAL A 27 -19.72 -13.07 27.38
N ASP A 28 -20.94 -13.55 27.63
CA ASP A 28 -22.17 -12.82 27.31
C ASP A 28 -22.32 -11.55 28.16
N VAL A 29 -21.97 -11.61 29.45
CA VAL A 29 -21.90 -10.44 30.33
C VAL A 29 -20.85 -9.45 29.83
N SER A 30 -19.69 -9.92 29.38
CA SER A 30 -18.64 -9.05 28.84
C SER A 30 -19.08 -8.36 27.55
N LYS A 31 -19.75 -9.07 26.63
CA LYS A 31 -20.33 -8.51 25.40
C LYS A 31 -21.41 -7.47 25.71
N ALA A 32 -22.30 -7.76 26.65
CA ALA A 32 -23.33 -6.82 27.08
C ALA A 32 -22.73 -5.55 27.72
N ARG A 33 -21.66 -5.71 28.52
CA ARG A 33 -20.93 -4.58 29.11
C ARG A 33 -20.21 -3.73 28.07
N LEU A 34 -19.55 -4.34 27.10
CA LEU A 34 -18.95 -3.60 25.98
C LEU A 34 -19.98 -2.74 25.24
N ALA A 35 -21.15 -3.31 24.92
CA ALA A 35 -22.24 -2.59 24.27
C ALA A 35 -22.81 -1.44 25.13
N ALA A 36 -22.88 -1.64 26.45
CA ALA A 36 -23.31 -0.58 27.38
C ALA A 36 -22.31 0.59 27.41
N VAL A 37 -21.00 0.30 27.49
CA VAL A 37 -19.95 1.33 27.46
C VAL A 37 -19.93 2.09 26.13
N ASP A 38 -20.17 1.39 25.01
CA ASP A 38 -20.34 2.03 23.69
C ASP A 38 -21.54 2.99 23.64
N SER A 39 -22.68 2.55 24.17
CA SER A 39 -23.89 3.39 24.28
C SER A 39 -23.64 4.63 25.16
N ASP A 40 -22.98 4.46 26.31
CA ASP A 40 -22.72 5.56 27.24
C ASP A 40 -21.66 6.55 26.69
N LEU A 41 -20.65 6.04 25.96
CA LEU A 41 -19.71 6.90 25.24
C LEU A 41 -20.42 7.72 24.17
N ALA A 42 -21.33 7.12 23.40
CA ALA A 42 -22.08 7.83 22.36
C ALA A 42 -22.92 8.98 22.95
N LYS A 43 -23.61 8.74 24.08
CA LYS A 43 -24.37 9.78 24.79
C LYS A 43 -23.49 10.92 25.29
N LYS A 44 -22.34 10.60 25.91
CA LYS A 44 -21.39 11.62 26.39
C LYS A 44 -20.83 12.47 25.25
N LEU A 45 -20.53 11.87 24.10
CA LEU A 45 -20.07 12.60 22.93
C LEU A 45 -21.17 13.50 22.34
N GLU A 46 -22.42 13.04 22.33
CA GLU A 46 -23.57 13.84 21.90
C GLU A 46 -23.81 15.06 22.81
N GLU A 47 -23.75 14.87 24.13
CA GLU A 47 -23.85 15.97 25.11
C GLU A 47 -22.71 17.00 24.94
N LEU A 48 -21.48 16.55 24.66
CA LEU A 48 -20.35 17.43 24.39
C LEU A 48 -20.55 18.26 23.11
N VAL A 49 -21.10 17.66 22.06
CA VAL A 49 -21.39 18.36 20.78
C VAL A 49 -22.50 19.40 20.94
N LEU A 50 -23.49 19.13 21.78
CA LEU A 50 -24.63 20.03 22.04
C LEU A 50 -24.32 21.15 23.05
N SER A 51 -23.15 21.11 23.68
CA SER A 51 -22.75 22.09 24.71
C SER A 51 -22.55 23.50 24.13
N PRO A 52 -23.30 24.52 24.58
CA PRO A 52 -23.19 25.86 24.04
C PRO A 52 -21.87 26.51 24.45
N ARG A 53 -21.26 27.25 23.52
CA ARG A 53 -20.04 28.03 23.79
C ARG A 53 -20.34 29.19 24.75
N PRO A 54 -19.61 29.33 25.88
CA PRO A 54 -19.71 30.50 26.75
C PRO A 54 -19.35 31.81 26.02
N ALA A 55 -20.02 32.90 26.37
CA ALA A 55 -19.86 34.19 25.66
C ALA A 55 -18.49 34.85 25.87
N ASP A 56 -17.81 34.47 26.97
CA ASP A 56 -16.54 34.96 27.48
C ASP A 56 -15.30 34.19 26.97
N VAL A 57 -15.50 33.08 26.25
CA VAL A 57 -14.41 32.21 25.78
C VAL A 57 -14.22 32.32 24.27
N ASP A 58 -12.97 32.50 23.84
CA ASP A 58 -12.59 32.55 22.43
C ASP A 58 -12.94 31.25 21.68
N ARG A 59 -13.29 31.37 20.40
CA ARG A 59 -13.73 30.24 19.58
C ARG A 59 -12.66 29.17 19.43
N LEU A 60 -11.39 29.54 19.35
CA LEU A 60 -10.29 28.58 19.17
C LEU A 60 -10.03 27.82 20.48
N GLN A 61 -10.05 28.53 21.61
CA GLN A 61 -9.90 27.95 22.95
C GLN A 61 -11.04 26.99 23.29
N TRP A 62 -12.28 27.34 22.93
CA TRP A 62 -13.44 26.47 23.12
C TRP A 62 -13.34 25.17 22.31
N ARG A 63 -12.83 25.24 21.06
CA ARG A 63 -12.62 24.02 20.24
C ARG A 63 -11.52 23.13 20.81
N ALA A 64 -10.45 23.71 21.33
CA ALA A 64 -9.39 22.94 22.00
C ALA A 64 -9.91 22.23 23.26
N HIS A 65 -10.71 22.93 24.08
CA HIS A 65 -11.34 22.36 25.27
C HIS A 65 -12.30 21.20 24.95
N LEU A 66 -13.12 21.33 23.91
CA LEU A 66 -14.01 20.25 23.46
C LEU A 66 -13.22 19.02 22.96
N ALA A 67 -12.14 19.23 22.22
CA ALA A 67 -11.28 18.15 21.73
C ALA A 67 -10.59 17.39 22.87
N GLU A 68 -10.11 18.10 23.89
CA GLU A 68 -9.53 17.51 25.10
C GLU A 68 -10.57 16.65 25.86
N ARG A 69 -11.78 17.19 26.05
CA ARG A 69 -12.90 16.46 26.69
C ARG A 69 -13.36 15.24 25.92
N GLU A 70 -13.40 15.33 24.59
CA GLU A 70 -13.71 14.20 23.70
C GLU A 70 -12.65 13.10 23.82
N GLN A 71 -11.37 13.48 23.87
CA GLN A 71 -10.25 12.55 24.05
C GLN A 71 -10.32 11.86 25.42
N GLU A 72 -10.53 12.61 26.51
CA GLU A 72 -10.69 12.06 27.86
C GLU A 72 -11.83 11.02 27.93
N CYS A 73 -12.97 11.30 27.29
CA CYS A 73 -14.10 10.38 27.25
C CYS A 73 -13.76 9.07 26.52
N ARG A 74 -13.07 9.16 25.38
CA ARG A 74 -12.64 7.97 24.61
C ARG A 74 -11.60 7.14 25.37
N GLU A 75 -10.62 7.79 25.99
CA GLU A 75 -9.59 7.11 26.78
C GLU A 75 -10.18 6.40 28.01
N SER A 76 -11.13 7.04 28.70
CA SER A 76 -11.83 6.42 29.83
C SER A 76 -12.65 5.20 29.39
N ALA A 77 -13.36 5.30 28.26
CA ALA A 77 -14.15 4.19 27.74
C ALA A 77 -13.27 3.02 27.29
N GLU A 78 -12.12 3.29 26.67
CA GLU A 78 -11.19 2.22 26.24
C GLU A 78 -10.56 1.50 27.43
N LYS A 79 -10.20 2.22 28.50
CA LYS A 79 -9.71 1.62 29.76
C LYS A 79 -10.75 0.68 30.38
N GLU A 80 -12.02 1.07 30.37
CA GLU A 80 -13.12 0.24 30.88
C GLU A 80 -13.35 -1.00 30.00
N LYS A 81 -13.24 -0.88 28.68
CA LYS A 81 -13.41 -1.99 27.73
C LYS A 81 -12.29 -3.02 27.77
N GLN A 82 -11.07 -2.64 28.15
CA GLN A 82 -9.88 -3.49 28.04
C GLN A 82 -10.05 -4.87 28.70
N GLY A 83 -10.61 -4.91 29.91
CA GLY A 83 -10.85 -6.17 30.63
C GLY A 83 -11.87 -7.08 29.94
N TYR A 84 -12.99 -6.51 29.47
CA TYR A 84 -14.03 -7.26 28.78
C TYR A 84 -13.60 -7.74 27.40
N LYS A 85 -12.80 -6.93 26.66
CA LYS A 85 -12.20 -7.34 25.38
C LYS A 85 -11.29 -8.55 25.56
N ALA A 86 -10.48 -8.58 26.62
CA ALA A 86 -9.59 -9.71 26.90
C ALA A 86 -10.36 -11.03 27.12
N ILE A 87 -11.51 -10.98 27.82
CA ILE A 87 -12.36 -12.16 28.06
C ILE A 87 -12.94 -12.69 26.74
N VAL A 88 -13.45 -11.79 25.88
CA VAL A 88 -14.03 -12.17 24.58
C VAL A 88 -12.95 -12.75 23.65
N GLN A 89 -11.77 -12.12 23.58
CA GLN A 89 -10.65 -12.60 22.77
C GLN A 89 -10.14 -13.98 23.23
N LEU A 90 -10.15 -14.24 24.54
CA LEU A 90 -9.74 -15.54 25.07
C LEU A 90 -10.72 -16.65 24.63
N ASP A 91 -12.03 -16.42 24.67
CA ASP A 91 -13.04 -17.38 24.17
C ASP A 91 -12.91 -17.63 22.66
N GLU A 92 -12.66 -16.57 21.87
CA GLU A 92 -12.42 -16.69 20.42
C GLU A 92 -11.19 -17.55 20.10
N LEU A 93 -10.09 -17.36 20.85
CA LEU A 93 -8.89 -18.19 20.73
C LEU A 93 -9.17 -19.66 21.08
N HIS A 94 -9.89 -19.92 22.18
CA HIS A 94 -10.31 -21.29 22.53
C HIS A 94 -11.14 -21.92 21.42
N SER A 95 -12.11 -21.20 20.86
CA SER A 95 -12.94 -21.70 19.75
C SER A 95 -12.12 -22.03 18.50
N ALA A 96 -11.14 -21.18 18.15
CA ALA A 96 -10.27 -21.41 17.00
C ALA A 96 -9.37 -22.64 17.19
N TYR A 97 -8.73 -22.78 18.36
CA TYR A 97 -7.85 -23.92 18.64
C TYR A 97 -8.62 -25.24 18.84
N GLU A 98 -9.83 -25.22 19.41
CA GLU A 98 -10.71 -26.39 19.48
C GLU A 98 -11.09 -26.89 18.07
N LYS A 99 -11.36 -25.97 17.13
CA LYS A 99 -11.63 -26.33 15.74
C LYS A 99 -10.41 -26.97 15.07
N LEU A 100 -9.23 -26.38 15.23
CA LEU A 100 -7.97 -26.93 14.73
C LEU A 100 -7.68 -28.31 15.32
N LEU A 101 -7.94 -28.51 16.61
CA LEU A 101 -7.77 -29.79 17.28
C LEU A 101 -8.72 -30.85 16.69
N LYS A 102 -9.99 -30.51 16.50
CA LYS A 102 -10.99 -31.41 15.91
C LYS A 102 -10.61 -31.84 14.49
N ASP A 103 -10.11 -30.91 13.67
CA ASP A 103 -9.67 -31.19 12.31
C ASP A 103 -8.40 -32.06 12.28
N ALA A 104 -7.46 -31.83 13.21
CA ALA A 104 -6.27 -32.67 13.38
C ALA A 104 -6.61 -34.09 13.86
N GLU A 105 -7.54 -34.23 14.80
CA GLU A 105 -8.02 -35.52 15.29
C GLU A 105 -8.77 -36.31 14.20
N GLN A 106 -9.62 -35.66 13.40
CA GLN A 106 -10.29 -36.30 12.27
C GLN A 106 -9.30 -36.81 11.21
N ARG A 107 -8.24 -36.05 10.93
CA ARG A 107 -7.16 -36.50 10.03
C ARG A 107 -6.43 -37.72 10.60
N LEU A 108 -6.16 -37.72 11.91
CA LEU A 108 -5.51 -38.85 12.56
C LEU A 108 -6.39 -40.11 12.52
N VAL A 109 -7.69 -40.00 12.79
CA VAL A 109 -8.65 -41.11 12.72
C VAL A 109 -8.71 -41.71 11.32
N LYS A 110 -8.80 -40.88 10.27
CA LYS A 110 -8.78 -41.35 8.87
C LYS A 110 -7.51 -42.13 8.53
N ILE A 111 -6.35 -41.67 9.03
CA ILE A 111 -5.07 -42.39 8.86
C ILE A 111 -5.11 -43.76 9.56
N TYR A 112 -5.67 -43.85 10.77
CA TYR A 112 -5.81 -45.12 11.49
C TYR A 112 -6.80 -46.10 10.82
N GLU A 113 -7.97 -45.62 10.42
CA GLU A 113 -8.98 -46.44 9.72
C GLU A 113 -8.45 -46.98 8.38
N SER A 114 -7.67 -46.16 7.65
CA SER A 114 -7.03 -46.59 6.41
C SER A 114 -5.94 -47.66 6.63
N ALA A 115 -5.20 -47.57 7.75
CA ALA A 115 -4.17 -48.54 8.11
C ALA A 115 -4.76 -49.89 8.56
N GLU A 116 -5.92 -49.90 9.24
CA GLU A 116 -6.63 -51.13 9.63
C GLU A 116 -7.27 -51.86 8.44
N ALA A 117 -7.68 -51.13 7.39
CA ALA A 117 -8.30 -51.70 6.19
C ALA A 117 -7.29 -52.40 5.24
N GLY A 118 -5.99 -52.38 5.53
CA GLY A 118 -4.95 -52.97 4.67
C GLY A 118 -4.80 -52.28 3.30
N VAL A 119 -5.46 -51.14 3.10
CA VAL A 119 -5.32 -50.28 1.92
C VAL A 119 -4.28 -49.23 2.27
N VAL A 120 -3.09 -49.35 1.71
CA VAL A 120 -2.18 -48.21 1.60
C VAL A 120 -2.96 -47.19 0.77
N VAL A 121 -3.46 -46.14 1.41
CA VAL A 121 -3.92 -44.96 0.69
C VAL A 121 -2.64 -44.35 0.10
N GLU A 122 -2.33 -44.81 -1.11
CA GLU A 122 -1.54 -44.02 -2.04
C GLU A 122 -2.25 -42.67 -2.13
N GLU A 123 -1.60 -41.62 -1.62
CA GLU A 123 -1.97 -40.26 -2.02
C GLU A 123 -1.95 -40.23 -3.54
N ASP A 124 -3.11 -39.99 -4.14
CA ASP A 124 -3.37 -39.76 -5.56
C ASP A 124 -2.16 -39.98 -6.49
N LYS A 125 -1.95 -41.25 -6.88
CA LYS A 125 -1.21 -41.53 -8.12
C LYS A 125 -2.07 -41.10 -9.29
N VAL A 126 -1.99 -39.82 -9.61
CA VAL A 126 -2.23 -39.37 -10.98
C VAL A 126 -1.10 -39.97 -11.82
N GLU A 127 -1.47 -40.82 -12.76
CA GLU A 127 -0.59 -41.26 -13.85
C GLU A 127 -0.11 -40.02 -14.62
N GLU A 128 1.09 -39.55 -14.30
CA GLU A 128 1.85 -38.66 -15.16
C GLU A 128 3.28 -39.19 -15.26
N GLU A 129 3.70 -39.46 -16.49
CA GLU A 129 5.10 -39.70 -16.83
C GLU A 129 5.94 -38.50 -16.38
N GLY A 130 6.59 -38.63 -15.23
CA GLY A 130 7.44 -37.61 -14.64
C GLY A 130 8.17 -38.16 -13.42
N LEU A 131 9.43 -37.77 -13.25
CA LEU A 131 10.34 -38.25 -12.20
C LEU A 131 9.65 -38.37 -10.83
N THR A 132 9.84 -39.50 -10.14
CA THR A 132 9.22 -39.75 -8.84
C THR A 132 9.74 -38.77 -7.79
N SER A 133 8.92 -38.42 -6.79
CA SER A 133 9.30 -37.49 -5.70
C SER A 133 10.62 -37.86 -5.02
N ASP A 134 10.98 -39.14 -5.00
CA ASP A 134 12.25 -39.61 -4.42
C ASP A 134 13.46 -39.21 -5.27
N GLN A 135 13.35 -39.22 -6.61
CA GLN A 135 14.42 -38.80 -7.52
C GLN A 135 14.68 -37.30 -7.42
N VAL A 136 13.62 -36.51 -7.26
CA VAL A 136 13.70 -35.06 -7.07
C VAL A 136 14.40 -34.72 -5.76
N HIS A 137 14.11 -35.45 -4.69
CA HIS A 137 14.75 -35.24 -3.40
C HIS A 137 16.22 -35.64 -3.43
N GLU A 138 16.56 -36.74 -4.11
CA GLU A 138 17.94 -37.18 -4.31
C GLU A 138 18.76 -36.16 -5.12
N GLU A 139 18.17 -35.53 -6.14
CA GLU A 139 18.83 -34.48 -6.94
C GLU A 139 19.09 -33.20 -6.12
N VAL A 140 18.13 -32.74 -5.31
CA VAL A 140 18.33 -31.60 -4.40
C VAL A 140 19.41 -31.91 -3.36
N VAL A 141 19.43 -33.14 -2.82
CA VAL A 141 20.49 -33.60 -1.92
C VAL A 141 21.84 -33.68 -2.63
N GLY A 142 21.86 -34.11 -3.89
CA GLY A 142 23.06 -34.12 -4.73
C GLY A 142 23.64 -32.72 -4.94
N ILE A 143 22.80 -31.74 -5.25
CA ILE A 143 23.21 -30.33 -5.38
C ILE A 143 23.75 -29.79 -4.04
N LEU A 144 23.14 -30.15 -2.91
CA LEU A 144 23.64 -29.75 -1.59
C LEU A 144 25.00 -30.39 -1.26
N GLN A 145 25.26 -31.63 -1.72
CA GLN A 145 26.56 -32.29 -1.58
C GLN A 145 27.61 -31.68 -2.50
N GLU A 146 27.25 -31.34 -3.73
CA GLU A 146 28.15 -30.70 -4.71
C GLU A 146 28.51 -29.26 -4.29
N ALA A 147 27.53 -28.52 -3.77
CA ALA A 147 27.71 -27.18 -3.23
C ALA A 147 28.55 -27.16 -1.93
N SER A 148 28.67 -28.30 -1.23
CA SER A 148 29.61 -28.46 -0.12
C SER A 148 31.07 -28.58 -0.58
N GLY A 149 31.32 -28.84 -1.87
CA GLY A 149 32.65 -29.06 -2.43
C GLY A 149 33.09 -28.07 -3.51
N THR A 150 32.16 -27.31 -4.10
CA THR A 150 32.42 -26.36 -5.20
C THR A 150 31.59 -25.08 -5.06
N GLU A 151 32.11 -23.95 -5.60
CA GLU A 151 31.35 -22.70 -5.72
C GLU A 151 30.27 -22.88 -6.80
N LEU A 152 29.07 -23.29 -6.40
CA LEU A 152 27.90 -23.28 -7.29
C LEU A 152 27.39 -21.85 -7.44
N ASP A 153 27.54 -21.30 -8.64
CA ASP A 153 27.08 -19.94 -8.96
C ASP A 153 25.63 -19.90 -9.45
N ARG A 154 25.14 -20.98 -10.06
CA ARG A 154 23.80 -21.03 -10.67
C ARG A 154 23.15 -22.38 -10.43
N VAL A 155 21.94 -22.37 -9.88
CA VAL A 155 21.13 -23.57 -9.65
C VAL A 155 19.80 -23.41 -10.36
N ASN A 156 19.46 -24.38 -11.21
CA ASN A 156 18.14 -24.48 -11.83
C ASN A 156 17.44 -25.76 -11.36
N LEU A 157 16.37 -25.55 -10.60
CA LEU A 157 15.48 -26.55 -10.05
C LEU A 157 14.04 -26.38 -10.58
N SER A 158 13.88 -25.75 -11.75
CA SER A 158 12.58 -25.50 -12.37
C SER A 158 11.88 -26.80 -12.79
N GLY A 159 10.56 -26.87 -12.62
CA GLY A 159 9.75 -27.96 -13.18
C GLY A 159 9.91 -29.31 -12.46
N ARG A 160 10.39 -29.31 -11.22
CA ARG A 160 10.75 -30.53 -10.48
C ARG A 160 9.69 -30.98 -9.48
N ARG A 161 8.50 -30.38 -9.46
CA ARG A 161 7.41 -30.69 -8.50
C ARG A 161 7.88 -30.65 -7.03
N LEU A 162 8.83 -29.76 -6.72
CA LEU A 162 9.35 -29.60 -5.36
C LEU A 162 8.26 -29.06 -4.45
N ARG A 163 7.96 -29.77 -3.36
CA ARG A 163 7.00 -29.32 -2.33
C ARG A 163 7.62 -28.44 -1.26
N PHE A 164 8.92 -28.62 -0.98
CA PHE A 164 9.66 -27.85 0.02
C PHE A 164 11.11 -27.65 -0.41
N LEU A 165 11.68 -26.51 -0.03
CA LEU A 165 13.11 -26.23 -0.15
C LEU A 165 13.79 -26.50 1.20
N PRO A 166 14.82 -27.37 1.28
CA PRO A 166 15.52 -27.65 2.53
C PRO A 166 16.26 -26.42 3.08
N GLU A 167 16.29 -26.22 4.40
CA GLU A 167 17.02 -25.11 5.04
C GLU A 167 18.53 -25.14 4.76
N ALA A 168 19.08 -26.32 4.45
CA ALA A 168 20.48 -26.48 4.10
C ALA A 168 20.88 -25.67 2.85
N PHE A 169 19.91 -25.32 1.99
CA PHE A 169 20.15 -24.55 0.77
C PHE A 169 20.69 -23.15 1.06
N GLY A 170 20.31 -22.55 2.20
CA GLY A 170 20.84 -21.28 2.68
C GLY A 170 22.34 -21.28 2.99
N ARG A 171 23.01 -22.45 3.00
CA ARG A 171 24.46 -22.54 3.24
C ARG A 171 25.29 -22.23 1.99
N ILE A 172 24.68 -22.19 0.80
CA ILE A 172 25.35 -22.00 -0.48
C ILE A 172 25.61 -20.51 -0.73
N ARG A 173 26.55 -19.92 0.01
CA ARG A 173 26.83 -18.47 -0.03
C ARG A 173 27.35 -17.95 -1.38
N GLY A 174 27.84 -18.84 -2.25
CA GLY A 174 28.36 -18.53 -3.58
C GLY A 174 27.29 -18.28 -4.64
N LEU A 175 26.02 -18.63 -4.36
CA LEU A 175 24.98 -18.68 -5.38
C LEU A 175 24.61 -17.28 -5.88
N LEU A 176 24.64 -17.10 -7.21
CA LEU A 176 24.24 -15.89 -7.91
C LEU A 176 22.84 -16.00 -8.50
N MET A 177 22.45 -17.19 -9.00
CA MET A 177 21.15 -17.43 -9.62
C MET A 177 20.48 -18.66 -9.05
N LEU A 178 19.23 -18.52 -8.62
CA LEU A 178 18.38 -19.61 -8.16
C LEU A 178 17.04 -19.60 -8.89
N ASP A 179 16.82 -20.62 -9.71
CA ASP A 179 15.54 -20.84 -10.37
C ASP A 179 14.79 -22.01 -9.71
N LEU A 180 13.68 -21.69 -9.06
CA LEU A 180 12.74 -22.61 -8.42
C LEU A 180 11.35 -22.56 -9.08
N SER A 181 11.26 -22.03 -10.30
CA SER A 181 9.98 -21.86 -10.99
C SER A 181 9.27 -23.18 -11.29
N ASN A 182 7.95 -23.14 -11.51
CA ASN A 182 7.15 -24.31 -11.90
C ASN A 182 7.31 -25.51 -10.92
N ASN A 183 7.18 -25.24 -9.64
CA ASN A 183 7.22 -26.26 -8.58
C ASN A 183 5.93 -26.19 -7.74
N GLU A 184 5.88 -26.98 -6.66
CA GLU A 184 4.74 -27.05 -5.73
C GLU A 184 5.11 -26.44 -4.37
N LEU A 185 6.03 -25.48 -4.35
CA LEU A 185 6.54 -24.90 -3.10
C LEU A 185 5.44 -24.12 -2.40
N GLN A 186 5.19 -24.44 -1.13
CA GLN A 186 4.22 -23.73 -0.29
C GLN A 186 4.89 -22.65 0.58
N VAL A 187 6.15 -22.87 0.95
CA VAL A 187 6.93 -21.98 1.82
C VAL A 187 8.37 -21.94 1.33
N ILE A 188 8.98 -20.75 1.39
CA ILE A 188 10.44 -20.58 1.27
C ILE A 188 11.03 -20.45 2.68
N PRO A 189 12.04 -21.26 3.05
CA PRO A 189 12.62 -21.22 4.38
C PRO A 189 13.41 -19.93 4.61
N ASP A 190 13.45 -19.46 5.86
CA ASP A 190 14.19 -18.25 6.24
C ASP A 190 15.68 -18.31 5.96
N SER A 191 16.21 -19.53 5.86
CA SER A 191 17.59 -19.78 5.43
C SER A 191 17.94 -19.18 4.07
N ILE A 192 16.97 -18.81 3.23
CA ILE A 192 17.21 -18.16 1.94
C ILE A 192 18.07 -16.90 2.09
N ALA A 193 17.97 -16.19 3.22
CA ALA A 193 18.81 -15.03 3.55
C ALA A 193 20.32 -15.35 3.62
N GLY A 194 20.71 -16.62 3.77
CA GLY A 194 22.11 -17.04 3.75
C GLY A 194 22.75 -16.98 2.36
N LEU A 195 21.96 -16.79 1.29
CA LEU A 195 22.44 -16.62 -0.07
C LEU A 195 22.92 -15.17 -0.32
N GLU A 196 23.96 -14.76 0.41
CA GLU A 196 24.43 -13.36 0.46
C GLU A 196 24.79 -12.75 -0.91
N LYS A 197 25.19 -13.57 -1.89
CA LYS A 197 25.58 -13.13 -3.24
C LYS A 197 24.46 -13.25 -4.29
N LEU A 198 23.26 -13.66 -3.90
CA LEU A 198 22.18 -13.94 -4.86
C LEU A 198 21.76 -12.67 -5.60
N GLU A 199 21.78 -12.73 -6.93
CA GLU A 199 21.38 -11.66 -7.82
C GLU A 199 20.03 -11.95 -8.50
N GLU A 200 19.73 -13.21 -8.75
CA GLU A 200 18.53 -13.64 -9.47
C GLU A 200 17.80 -14.73 -8.69
N LEU A 201 16.54 -14.47 -8.33
CA LEU A 201 15.66 -15.42 -7.67
C LEU A 201 14.34 -15.55 -8.42
N ASN A 202 14.09 -16.73 -8.97
CA ASN A 202 12.84 -17.05 -9.65
C ASN A 202 12.03 -18.07 -8.84
N LEU A 203 10.89 -17.62 -8.32
CA LEU A 203 9.90 -18.38 -7.55
C LEU A 203 8.56 -18.49 -8.31
N SER A 204 8.54 -18.19 -9.61
CA SER A 204 7.30 -18.14 -10.38
C SER A 204 6.58 -19.49 -10.45
N SER A 205 5.25 -19.48 -10.60
CA SER A 205 4.42 -20.67 -10.78
C SER A 205 4.63 -21.71 -9.68
N ASN A 206 4.41 -21.27 -8.43
CA ASN A 206 4.46 -22.10 -7.22
C ASN A 206 3.14 -21.94 -6.43
N LEU A 207 3.09 -22.47 -5.21
CA LEU A 207 1.93 -22.41 -4.32
C LEU A 207 2.20 -21.55 -3.08
N LEU A 208 3.09 -20.56 -3.18
CA LEU A 208 3.52 -19.73 -2.05
C LEU A 208 2.37 -18.83 -1.58
N GLU A 209 2.04 -18.90 -0.28
CA GLU A 209 1.05 -18.03 0.36
C GLU A 209 1.68 -16.73 0.89
N THR A 210 2.94 -16.80 1.30
CA THR A 210 3.75 -15.68 1.78
C THR A 210 5.20 -15.83 1.31
N LEU A 211 5.91 -14.70 1.26
CA LEU A 211 7.37 -14.67 1.18
C LEU A 211 7.92 -14.47 2.60
N PRO A 212 9.05 -15.10 2.94
CA PRO A 212 9.65 -14.93 4.26
C PRO A 212 10.21 -13.52 4.45
N ASP A 213 10.10 -12.96 5.67
CA ASP A 213 10.64 -11.63 5.99
C ASP A 213 12.16 -11.55 5.78
N SER A 214 12.84 -12.69 5.88
CA SER A 214 14.27 -12.82 5.63
C SER A 214 14.68 -12.49 4.17
N ILE A 215 13.74 -12.43 3.22
CA ILE A 215 14.03 -12.02 1.83
C ILE A 215 14.70 -10.64 1.74
N GLY A 216 14.38 -9.73 2.68
CA GLY A 216 14.97 -8.40 2.76
C GLY A 216 16.47 -8.37 3.00
N MET A 217 17.05 -9.49 3.47
CA MET A 217 18.49 -9.61 3.71
C MET A 217 19.30 -9.83 2.42
N LEU A 218 18.64 -10.14 1.30
CA LEU A 218 19.28 -10.37 0.00
C LEU A 218 19.64 -9.04 -0.68
N GLN A 219 20.64 -8.35 -0.14
CA GLN A 219 21.03 -7.00 -0.56
C GLN A 219 21.56 -6.91 -2.00
N ASN A 220 22.03 -8.03 -2.56
CA ASN A 220 22.55 -8.10 -3.94
C ASN A 220 21.48 -8.52 -4.97
N LEU A 221 20.25 -8.79 -4.53
CA LEU A 221 19.20 -9.27 -5.40
C LEU A 221 18.80 -8.17 -6.40
N LYS A 222 18.92 -8.49 -7.69
CA LYS A 222 18.59 -7.61 -8.82
C LYS A 222 17.27 -8.01 -9.46
N PHE A 223 16.96 -9.30 -9.51
CA PHE A 223 15.75 -9.82 -10.14
C PHE A 223 15.02 -10.74 -9.17
N LEU A 224 13.76 -10.41 -8.88
CA LEU A 224 12.86 -11.28 -8.13
C LEU A 224 11.58 -11.49 -8.92
N SER A 225 11.30 -12.74 -9.27
CA SER A 225 9.99 -13.15 -9.80
C SER A 225 9.30 -14.07 -8.81
N ALA A 226 8.09 -13.71 -8.39
CA ALA A 226 7.17 -14.54 -7.65
C ALA A 226 5.80 -14.59 -8.34
N CYS A 227 5.79 -14.41 -9.67
CA CYS A 227 4.60 -14.44 -10.51
C CYS A 227 3.84 -15.78 -10.38
N GLY A 228 2.50 -15.77 -10.36
CA GLY A 228 1.71 -17.01 -10.41
C GLY A 228 1.80 -17.82 -9.13
N ASN A 229 1.67 -17.15 -7.98
CA ASN A 229 1.62 -17.76 -6.65
C ASN A 229 0.27 -17.44 -5.98
N LYS A 230 0.16 -17.69 -4.67
CA LYS A 230 -1.02 -17.36 -3.85
C LYS A 230 -0.71 -16.25 -2.84
N LEU A 231 0.22 -15.35 -3.17
CA LEU A 231 0.67 -14.31 -2.25
C LEU A 231 -0.48 -13.35 -1.95
N SER A 232 -0.78 -13.15 -0.66
CA SER A 232 -1.79 -12.19 -0.19
C SER A 232 -1.22 -10.80 0.11
N ALA A 233 0.07 -10.76 0.45
CA ALA A 233 0.85 -9.55 0.71
C ALA A 233 2.34 -9.81 0.43
N LEU A 234 3.10 -8.74 0.26
CA LEU A 234 4.56 -8.78 0.28
C LEU A 234 5.07 -8.42 1.68
N PRO A 235 6.15 -9.05 2.15
CA PRO A 235 6.76 -8.68 3.42
C PRO A 235 7.34 -7.27 3.32
N ASP A 236 7.19 -6.45 4.37
CA ASP A 236 7.71 -5.07 4.37
C ASP A 236 9.23 -5.03 4.18
N SER A 237 9.93 -6.09 4.59
CA SER A 237 11.36 -6.26 4.42
C SER A 237 11.80 -6.33 2.96
N ILE A 238 10.91 -6.61 1.99
CA ILE A 238 11.27 -6.61 0.56
C ILE A 238 11.87 -5.26 0.13
N CYS A 239 11.47 -4.17 0.79
CA CYS A 239 12.00 -2.84 0.56
C CYS A 239 13.51 -2.75 0.83
N GLN A 240 14.07 -3.64 1.67
CA GLN A 240 15.49 -3.66 2.01
C GLN A 240 16.38 -4.23 0.89
N CYS A 241 15.80 -4.85 -0.15
CA CYS A 241 16.51 -5.31 -1.35
C CYS A 241 16.90 -4.13 -2.26
N ARG A 242 17.80 -3.25 -1.79
CA ARG A 242 18.14 -1.98 -2.46
C ARG A 242 18.72 -2.13 -3.87
N SER A 243 19.25 -3.30 -4.21
CA SER A 243 19.80 -3.59 -5.54
C SER A 243 18.75 -4.05 -6.55
N LEU A 244 17.47 -4.18 -6.14
CA LEU A 244 16.42 -4.74 -6.98
C LEU A 244 16.15 -3.83 -8.18
N VAL A 245 16.22 -4.42 -9.36
CA VAL A 245 16.00 -3.78 -10.67
C VAL A 245 14.67 -4.21 -11.25
N GLU A 246 14.31 -5.49 -11.11
CA GLU A 246 13.04 -6.02 -11.57
C GLU A 246 12.33 -6.79 -10.46
N LEU A 247 11.07 -6.41 -10.22
CA LEU A 247 10.16 -7.10 -9.33
C LEU A 247 8.91 -7.51 -10.11
N ASP A 248 8.68 -8.82 -10.17
CA ASP A 248 7.48 -9.40 -10.76
C ASP A 248 6.72 -10.20 -9.71
N VAL A 249 5.56 -9.70 -9.31
CA VAL A 249 4.65 -10.34 -8.35
C VAL A 249 3.24 -10.46 -8.95
N SER A 250 3.18 -10.53 -10.28
CA SER A 250 1.94 -10.64 -11.03
C SER A 250 1.21 -11.97 -10.77
N PHE A 251 -0.07 -12.07 -11.13
CA PHE A 251 -0.88 -13.28 -10.94
C PHE A 251 -0.84 -13.79 -9.48
N ASN A 252 -1.22 -12.94 -8.54
CA ASN A 252 -1.28 -13.26 -7.12
C ASN A 252 -2.58 -12.70 -6.51
N GLY A 253 -2.71 -12.78 -5.18
CA GLY A 253 -3.83 -12.23 -4.42
C GLY A 253 -3.47 -10.95 -3.66
N ILE A 254 -2.46 -10.19 -4.10
CA ILE A 254 -1.90 -9.06 -3.33
C ILE A 254 -2.93 -7.93 -3.24
N THR A 255 -3.16 -7.46 -2.02
CA THR A 255 -4.15 -6.39 -1.74
C THR A 255 -3.52 -5.01 -1.57
N TYR A 256 -2.25 -4.96 -1.14
CA TYR A 256 -1.50 -3.72 -0.96
C TYR A 256 0.00 -3.96 -1.21
N LEU A 257 0.69 -2.89 -1.59
CA LEU A 257 2.15 -2.86 -1.62
C LEU A 257 2.69 -2.26 -0.32
N PRO A 258 3.91 -2.66 0.12
CA PRO A 258 4.57 -2.07 1.28
C PRO A 258 4.68 -0.55 1.16
N THR A 259 4.44 0.15 2.27
CA THR A 259 4.38 1.63 2.29
C THR A 259 5.71 2.28 1.94
N ASN A 260 6.84 1.60 2.12
CA ASN A 260 8.18 2.13 1.89
C ASN A 260 8.81 1.69 0.55
N ILE A 261 8.04 1.01 -0.32
CA ILE A 261 8.58 0.41 -1.55
C ILE A 261 9.40 1.40 -2.39
N GLY A 262 8.93 2.64 -2.54
CA GLY A 262 9.63 3.63 -3.37
C GLY A 262 10.70 4.46 -2.68
N PHE A 263 10.80 4.44 -1.34
CA PHE A 263 11.90 5.13 -0.65
C PHE A 263 13.19 4.32 -0.67
N GLU A 264 13.10 2.99 -0.60
CA GLU A 264 14.26 2.11 -0.48
C GLU A 264 14.66 1.45 -1.82
N LEU A 265 13.70 1.08 -2.69
CA LEU A 265 13.98 0.43 -3.97
C LEU A 265 14.34 1.44 -5.08
N VAL A 266 15.36 2.26 -4.83
CA VAL A 266 15.76 3.37 -5.72
C VAL A 266 16.25 2.92 -7.11
N ASN A 267 16.67 1.67 -7.25
CA ASN A 267 17.18 1.09 -8.50
C ASN A 267 16.11 0.35 -9.32
N LEU A 268 14.87 0.27 -8.83
CA LEU A 268 13.82 -0.50 -9.48
C LEU A 268 13.44 0.14 -10.82
N GLN A 269 13.59 -0.62 -11.90
CA GLN A 269 13.28 -0.19 -13.27
C GLN A 269 12.00 -0.82 -13.79
N LYS A 270 11.67 -2.03 -13.34
CA LYS A 270 10.49 -2.77 -13.79
C LYS A 270 9.70 -3.29 -12.59
N LEU A 271 8.44 -2.87 -12.51
CA LEU A 271 7.49 -3.34 -11.51
C LEU A 271 6.27 -3.95 -12.22
N SER A 272 6.07 -5.25 -12.03
CA SER A 272 4.95 -6.00 -12.60
C SER A 272 4.06 -6.51 -11.46
N ILE A 273 2.86 -5.94 -11.36
CA ILE A 273 1.88 -6.20 -10.28
C ILE A 273 0.49 -6.52 -10.85
N GLN A 274 0.40 -6.83 -12.15
CA GLN A 274 -0.84 -7.15 -12.83
C GLN A 274 -1.53 -8.40 -12.28
N LEU A 275 -2.84 -8.50 -12.47
CA LEU A 275 -3.66 -9.64 -12.03
C LEU A 275 -3.52 -9.90 -10.53
N ASN A 276 -3.78 -8.85 -9.76
CA ASN A 276 -3.82 -8.85 -8.29
C ASN A 276 -5.11 -8.15 -7.82
N LYS A 277 -5.21 -7.83 -6.53
CA LYS A 277 -6.38 -7.15 -5.92
C LYS A 277 -5.98 -5.82 -5.29
N ILE A 278 -5.02 -5.13 -5.91
CA ILE A 278 -4.45 -3.89 -5.35
C ILE A 278 -5.46 -2.76 -5.53
N ARG A 279 -5.87 -2.14 -4.42
CA ARG A 279 -6.86 -1.04 -4.44
C ARG A 279 -6.26 0.34 -4.60
N SER A 280 -5.02 0.52 -4.14
CA SER A 280 -4.31 1.79 -4.21
C SER A 280 -2.82 1.56 -4.19
N LEU A 281 -2.08 2.33 -4.96
CA LEU A 281 -0.63 2.41 -4.87
C LEU A 281 -0.24 3.32 -3.70
N PRO A 282 0.73 2.95 -2.85
CA PRO A 282 1.21 3.84 -1.79
C PRO A 282 1.88 5.08 -2.41
N THR A 283 1.81 6.21 -1.72
CA THR A 283 2.39 7.48 -2.20
C THR A 283 3.89 7.40 -2.43
N SER A 284 4.59 6.48 -1.75
CA SER A 284 6.00 6.23 -1.94
C SER A 284 6.34 5.70 -3.33
N VAL A 285 5.43 5.05 -4.05
CA VAL A 285 5.66 4.61 -5.45
C VAL A 285 6.14 5.78 -6.31
N CYS A 286 5.70 7.00 -6.02
CA CYS A 286 6.13 8.21 -6.73
C CYS A 286 7.62 8.57 -6.55
N GLU A 287 8.33 7.95 -5.61
CA GLU A 287 9.77 8.13 -5.40
C GLU A 287 10.63 7.09 -6.13
N LEU A 288 10.03 6.16 -6.87
CA LEU A 288 10.75 5.20 -7.74
C LEU A 288 11.31 5.89 -8.99
N ARG A 289 12.30 6.77 -8.82
CA ARG A 289 12.82 7.64 -9.90
C ARG A 289 13.43 6.90 -11.07
N SER A 290 13.90 5.67 -10.85
CA SER A 290 14.48 4.82 -11.90
C SER A 290 13.44 3.98 -12.65
N LEU A 291 12.16 4.04 -12.27
CA LEU A 291 11.12 3.18 -12.81
C LEU A 291 10.82 3.52 -14.27
N ARG A 292 10.94 2.53 -15.15
CA ARG A 292 10.73 2.64 -16.60
C ARG A 292 9.51 1.89 -17.08
N TYR A 293 9.15 0.80 -16.38
CA TYR A 293 8.02 -0.05 -16.72
C TYR A 293 7.19 -0.31 -15.46
N LEU A 294 5.90 0.03 -15.55
CA LEU A 294 4.92 -0.30 -14.54
C LEU A 294 3.72 -0.97 -15.21
N ASP A 295 3.45 -2.21 -14.81
CA ASP A 295 2.25 -2.91 -15.22
C ASP A 295 1.38 -3.25 -14.01
N ALA A 296 0.22 -2.63 -13.95
CA ALA A 296 -0.79 -2.82 -12.91
C ALA A 296 -2.16 -3.14 -13.50
N HIS A 297 -2.22 -3.75 -14.69
CA HIS A 297 -3.50 -4.15 -15.28
C HIS A 297 -4.23 -5.21 -14.46
N PHE A 298 -5.56 -5.28 -14.60
CA PHE A 298 -6.38 -6.24 -13.85
C PHE A 298 -6.12 -6.19 -12.33
N ASN A 299 -6.33 -5.02 -11.75
CA ASN A 299 -6.34 -4.79 -10.31
C ASN A 299 -7.67 -4.12 -9.90
N GLU A 300 -7.76 -3.66 -8.64
CA GLU A 300 -8.91 -2.93 -8.10
C GLU A 300 -8.57 -1.45 -7.89
N LEU A 301 -7.67 -0.87 -8.70
CA LEU A 301 -7.13 0.48 -8.47
C LEU A 301 -8.24 1.53 -8.55
N ARG A 302 -8.37 2.34 -7.49
CA ARG A 302 -9.32 3.47 -7.43
C ARG A 302 -8.79 4.76 -8.03
N GLY A 303 -7.47 4.88 -8.10
CA GLY A 303 -6.81 6.13 -8.40
C GLY A 303 -5.30 5.99 -8.28
N LEU A 304 -4.60 6.99 -8.78
CA LEU A 304 -3.17 7.13 -8.62
C LEU A 304 -2.87 8.23 -7.59
N PRO A 305 -1.74 8.13 -6.85
CA PRO A 305 -1.30 9.21 -5.97
C PRO A 305 -1.17 10.55 -6.70
N LEU A 306 -1.46 11.67 -6.02
CA LEU A 306 -1.37 13.02 -6.63
C LEU A 306 0.02 13.36 -7.18
N ALA A 307 1.08 12.77 -6.64
CA ALA A 307 2.46 12.99 -7.04
C ALA A 307 2.96 12.00 -8.11
N PHE A 308 2.08 11.26 -8.78
CA PHE A 308 2.46 10.23 -9.75
C PHE A 308 3.33 10.76 -10.90
N GLY A 309 3.15 12.03 -11.28
CA GLY A 309 3.98 12.73 -12.25
C GLY A 309 5.48 12.81 -11.93
N ARG A 310 5.91 12.50 -10.68
CA ARG A 310 7.33 12.44 -10.31
C ARG A 310 8.12 11.32 -11.00
N LEU A 311 7.43 10.33 -11.57
CA LEU A 311 8.03 9.19 -12.28
C LEU A 311 8.49 9.59 -13.69
N THR A 312 9.41 10.55 -13.78
CA THR A 312 9.81 11.17 -15.05
C THR A 312 10.51 10.20 -16.01
N ASP A 313 11.11 9.12 -15.51
CA ASP A 313 11.80 8.11 -16.33
C ASP A 313 10.86 6.99 -16.84
N LEU A 314 9.58 7.02 -16.45
CA LEU A 314 8.60 6.02 -16.82
C LEU A 314 8.34 6.06 -18.33
N GLN A 315 8.44 4.91 -18.99
CA GLN A 315 8.30 4.77 -20.44
C GLN A 315 7.06 3.97 -20.83
N ILE A 316 6.73 2.94 -20.05
CA ILE A 316 5.60 2.07 -20.30
C ILE A 316 4.75 1.99 -19.03
N LEU A 317 3.48 2.33 -19.17
CA LEU A 317 2.50 2.28 -18.09
C LEU A 317 1.25 1.56 -18.58
N ASN A 318 0.92 0.45 -17.92
CA ASN A 318 -0.32 -0.28 -18.15
C ASN A 318 -1.19 -0.24 -16.89
N LEU A 319 -2.34 0.41 -16.99
CA LEU A 319 -3.37 0.52 -15.96
C LEU A 319 -4.70 -0.02 -16.47
N GLY A 320 -4.69 -0.82 -17.53
CA GLY A 320 -5.90 -1.34 -18.14
C GLY A 320 -6.69 -2.24 -17.19
N SER A 321 -8.00 -2.33 -17.40
CA SER A 321 -8.85 -3.32 -16.74
C SER A 321 -8.87 -3.21 -15.21
N ASN A 322 -8.89 -1.98 -14.67
CA ASN A 322 -9.26 -1.72 -13.26
C ASN A 322 -10.79 -1.47 -13.09
N PHE A 323 -11.55 -1.66 -14.17
CA PHE A 323 -13.00 -1.84 -14.36
C PHE A 323 -13.99 -0.99 -13.55
N THR A 324 -13.91 -0.96 -12.21
CA THR A 324 -14.97 -0.40 -11.36
C THR A 324 -14.62 0.95 -10.73
N ASP A 325 -13.35 1.21 -10.42
CA ASP A 325 -13.03 2.29 -9.47
C ASP A 325 -12.10 3.38 -10.03
N LEU A 326 -11.35 3.16 -11.12
CA LEU A 326 -10.44 4.18 -11.67
C LEU A 326 -11.21 5.22 -12.51
N THR A 327 -11.55 6.35 -11.91
CA THR A 327 -12.40 7.39 -12.51
C THR A 327 -11.63 8.58 -13.08
N GLU A 328 -10.43 8.86 -12.56
CA GLU A 328 -9.63 10.02 -12.94
C GLU A 328 -8.13 9.75 -12.81
N LEU A 329 -7.35 10.56 -13.53
CA LEU A 329 -5.90 10.64 -13.42
C LEU A 329 -5.50 11.95 -12.73
N PRO A 330 -4.40 11.97 -11.96
CA PRO A 330 -3.96 13.19 -11.27
C PRO A 330 -3.53 14.26 -12.26
N GLU A 331 -3.66 15.54 -11.89
CA GLU A 331 -3.22 16.67 -12.74
C GLU A 331 -1.70 16.63 -13.05
N THR A 332 -0.90 15.99 -12.19
CA THR A 332 0.56 15.82 -12.43
C THR A 332 0.86 14.75 -13.48
N PHE A 333 -0.13 14.01 -13.99
CA PHE A 333 0.11 12.93 -14.93
C PHE A 333 0.80 13.40 -16.22
N GLY A 334 0.58 14.65 -16.64
CA GLY A 334 1.29 15.28 -17.77
C GLY A 334 2.79 15.49 -17.54
N ASP A 335 3.30 15.33 -16.31
CA ASP A 335 4.73 15.44 -16.00
C ASP A 335 5.54 14.16 -16.35
N LEU A 336 4.87 13.08 -16.78
CA LEU A 336 5.51 11.84 -17.25
C LEU A 336 6.14 12.01 -18.64
N THR A 337 7.12 12.89 -18.75
CA THR A 337 7.66 13.38 -20.04
C THR A 337 8.35 12.31 -20.89
N ASN A 338 8.85 11.22 -20.30
CA ASN A 338 9.44 10.10 -21.05
C ASN A 338 8.45 8.97 -21.39
N LEU A 339 7.16 9.13 -21.06
CA LEU A 339 6.16 8.09 -21.30
C LEU A 339 5.94 7.90 -22.80
N LYS A 340 6.06 6.64 -23.26
CA LYS A 340 5.95 6.24 -24.67
C LYS A 340 4.70 5.42 -24.94
N GLU A 341 4.35 4.55 -24.01
CA GLU A 341 3.22 3.63 -24.13
C GLU A 341 2.33 3.73 -22.88
N LEU A 342 1.06 4.01 -23.10
CA LEU A 342 0.06 4.14 -22.06
C LEU A 342 -1.19 3.33 -22.41
N ASP A 343 -1.52 2.37 -21.55
CA ASP A 343 -2.78 1.65 -21.61
C ASP A 343 -3.67 2.01 -20.40
N LEU A 344 -4.82 2.58 -20.69
CA LEU A 344 -5.87 2.97 -19.76
C LEU A 344 -7.19 2.25 -20.08
N SER A 345 -7.18 1.23 -20.93
CA SER A 345 -8.39 0.59 -21.41
C SER A 345 -9.23 -0.04 -20.30
N ASN A 346 -10.53 -0.21 -20.52
CA ASN A 346 -11.46 -0.87 -19.61
C ASN A 346 -11.44 -0.30 -18.17
N ASN A 347 -11.56 1.02 -18.05
CA ASN A 347 -11.67 1.76 -16.79
C ASN A 347 -12.93 2.64 -16.80
N GLN A 348 -13.08 3.53 -15.81
CA GLN A 348 -14.22 4.46 -15.71
C GLN A 348 -13.78 5.92 -15.90
N ILE A 349 -12.74 6.15 -16.71
CA ILE A 349 -12.15 7.48 -16.88
C ILE A 349 -13.07 8.37 -17.73
N HIS A 350 -13.51 9.47 -17.15
CA HIS A 350 -14.39 10.44 -17.83
C HIS A 350 -13.62 11.54 -18.58
N ALA A 351 -12.47 11.94 -18.06
CA ALA A 351 -11.65 12.97 -18.65
C ALA A 351 -10.16 12.67 -18.47
N LEU A 352 -9.36 13.00 -19.49
CA LEU A 352 -7.91 13.13 -19.34
C LEU A 352 -7.57 14.49 -18.69
N PRO A 353 -6.51 14.57 -17.87
CA PRO A 353 -6.13 15.81 -17.20
C PRO A 353 -5.67 16.86 -18.20
N ASP A 354 -5.89 18.15 -17.93
CA ASP A 354 -5.58 19.21 -18.90
C ASP A 354 -4.07 19.26 -19.27
N THR A 355 -3.20 18.81 -18.37
CA THR A 355 -1.76 18.68 -18.58
C THR A 355 -1.35 17.54 -19.52
N PHE A 356 -2.27 16.66 -19.93
CA PHE A 356 -1.99 15.46 -20.75
C PHE A 356 -1.31 15.80 -22.09
N GLY A 357 -1.52 17.01 -22.61
CA GLY A 357 -0.83 17.50 -23.81
C GLY A 357 0.69 17.62 -23.68
N ARG A 358 1.25 17.58 -22.46
CA ARG A 358 2.70 17.66 -22.18
C ARG A 358 3.45 16.33 -22.34
N LEU A 359 2.73 15.24 -22.66
CA LEU A 359 3.32 13.92 -22.88
C LEU A 359 3.97 13.83 -24.28
N ASP A 360 5.04 14.60 -24.49
CA ASP A 360 5.65 14.80 -25.81
C ASP A 360 6.10 13.48 -26.47
N ASN A 361 6.65 12.55 -25.68
CA ASN A 361 7.17 11.27 -26.14
C ASN A 361 6.11 10.16 -26.29
N LEU A 362 4.83 10.44 -25.99
CA LEU A 362 3.78 9.43 -26.04
C LEU A 362 3.47 9.06 -27.50
N THR A 363 3.59 7.77 -27.81
CA THR A 363 3.41 7.21 -29.17
C THR A 363 2.28 6.20 -29.25
N LYS A 364 1.99 5.50 -28.14
CA LYS A 364 0.87 4.55 -28.04
C LYS A 364 -0.02 4.94 -26.88
N LEU A 365 -1.30 5.12 -27.17
CA LEU A 365 -2.34 5.39 -26.19
C LEU A 365 -3.52 4.48 -26.47
N ASN A 366 -3.91 3.70 -25.45
CA ASN A 366 -5.13 2.93 -25.45
C ASN A 366 -6.06 3.46 -24.36
N VAL A 367 -7.25 3.93 -24.74
CA VAL A 367 -8.29 4.44 -23.82
C VAL A 367 -9.63 3.74 -24.04
N ASP A 368 -9.63 2.64 -24.79
CA ASP A 368 -10.84 1.91 -25.16
C ASP A 368 -11.60 1.42 -23.93
N GLY A 369 -12.93 1.35 -23.99
CA GLY A 369 -13.73 0.88 -22.85
C GLY A 369 -13.78 1.84 -21.67
N ASN A 370 -13.60 3.15 -21.89
CA ASN A 370 -13.83 4.21 -20.91
C ASN A 370 -15.02 5.09 -21.32
N PRO A 371 -15.80 5.65 -20.37
CA PRO A 371 -16.85 6.64 -20.62
C PRO A 371 -16.25 8.05 -20.86
N LEU A 372 -15.26 8.15 -21.75
CA LEU A 372 -14.48 9.35 -21.97
C LEU A 372 -15.29 10.42 -22.70
N VAL A 373 -15.45 11.58 -22.05
CA VAL A 373 -16.09 12.78 -22.62
C VAL A 373 -15.03 13.76 -23.11
N LEU A 374 -13.87 13.78 -22.46
CA LEU A 374 -12.78 14.70 -22.75
C LEU A 374 -11.44 13.95 -22.82
N PRO A 375 -10.74 13.93 -23.95
CA PRO A 375 -11.10 14.48 -25.26
C PRO A 375 -12.36 13.80 -25.88
N PRO A 376 -13.07 14.49 -26.79
CA PRO A 376 -14.21 13.90 -27.51
C PRO A 376 -13.82 12.63 -28.29
N PRO A 377 -14.74 11.66 -28.46
CA PRO A 377 -14.46 10.41 -29.16
C PRO A 377 -13.86 10.58 -30.57
N ASP A 378 -14.30 11.61 -31.30
CA ASP A 378 -13.80 11.90 -32.65
C ASP A 378 -12.31 12.29 -32.66
N VAL A 379 -11.83 12.92 -31.58
CA VAL A 379 -10.41 13.28 -31.40
C VAL A 379 -9.60 12.03 -31.03
N VAL A 380 -10.15 11.18 -30.17
CA VAL A 380 -9.51 9.90 -29.78
C VAL A 380 -9.30 9.00 -31.01
N GLN A 381 -10.30 8.91 -31.89
CA GLN A 381 -10.22 8.12 -33.12
C GLN A 381 -9.16 8.62 -34.11
N GLN A 382 -8.80 9.90 -34.07
CA GLN A 382 -7.72 10.47 -34.89
C GLN A 382 -6.32 10.09 -34.39
N GLY A 383 -6.21 9.49 -33.21
CA GLY A 383 -4.98 8.96 -32.65
C GLY A 383 -4.28 9.87 -31.64
N VAL A 384 -3.13 9.40 -31.15
CA VAL A 384 -2.40 9.99 -30.00
C VAL A 384 -2.03 11.45 -30.23
N GLU A 385 -1.55 11.80 -31.43
CA GLU A 385 -1.15 13.18 -31.75
C GLU A 385 -2.34 14.15 -31.72
N ALA A 386 -3.50 13.74 -32.21
CA ALA A 386 -4.71 14.57 -32.18
C ALA A 386 -5.16 14.82 -30.73
N VAL A 387 -5.11 13.80 -29.88
CA VAL A 387 -5.37 13.91 -28.44
C VAL A 387 -4.40 14.87 -27.78
N LYS A 388 -3.08 14.72 -27.99
CA LYS A 388 -2.06 15.61 -27.41
C LYS A 388 -2.30 17.07 -27.82
N VAL A 389 -2.51 17.33 -29.11
CA VAL A 389 -2.74 18.68 -29.64
C VAL A 389 -4.04 19.28 -29.08
N PHE A 390 -5.11 18.50 -28.99
CA PHE A 390 -6.38 18.96 -28.41
C PHE A 390 -6.21 19.36 -26.94
N MET A 391 -5.57 18.51 -26.14
CA MET A 391 -5.33 18.76 -24.72
C MET A 391 -4.40 19.96 -24.51
N ALA A 392 -3.33 20.09 -25.31
CA ALA A 392 -2.41 21.22 -25.25
C ALA A 392 -3.09 22.57 -25.59
N LYS A 393 -3.94 22.60 -26.63
CA LYS A 393 -4.73 23.79 -26.98
C LYS A 393 -5.69 24.19 -25.86
N ARG A 394 -6.41 23.20 -25.33
CA ARG A 394 -7.32 23.41 -24.20
C ARG A 394 -6.61 23.97 -22.98
N TRP A 395 -5.43 23.45 -22.64
CA TRP A 395 -4.62 23.97 -21.54
C TRP A 395 -4.20 25.44 -21.76
N LEU A 396 -3.79 25.80 -22.98
CA LEU A 396 -3.49 27.19 -23.33
C LEU A 396 -4.70 28.11 -23.18
N GLU A 397 -5.89 27.66 -23.61
CA GLU A 397 -7.13 28.42 -23.44
C GLU A 397 -7.47 28.65 -21.95
N ILE A 398 -7.27 27.63 -21.11
CA ILE A 398 -7.47 27.73 -19.65
C ILE A 398 -6.50 28.77 -19.07
N LEU A 399 -5.22 28.71 -19.42
CA LEU A 399 -4.20 29.66 -18.93
C LEU A 399 -4.50 31.10 -19.35
N VAL A 400 -4.88 31.33 -20.61
CA VAL A 400 -5.23 32.66 -21.11
C VAL A 400 -6.46 33.22 -20.40
N GLU A 401 -7.47 32.37 -20.15
CA GLU A 401 -8.67 32.78 -19.42
C GLU A 401 -8.37 33.08 -17.94
N GLU A 402 -7.46 32.32 -17.32
CA GLU A 402 -7.01 32.56 -15.94
C GLU A 402 -6.20 33.86 -15.83
N GLU A 403 -5.30 34.12 -16.78
CA GLU A 403 -4.57 35.39 -16.88
C GLU A 403 -5.54 36.56 -17.05
N ARG A 404 -6.53 36.44 -17.95
CA ARG A 404 -7.58 37.44 -18.14
C ARG A 404 -8.36 37.72 -16.85
N LYS A 405 -8.77 36.67 -16.12
CA LYS A 405 -9.47 36.80 -14.84
C LYS A 405 -8.60 37.48 -13.78
N SER A 406 -7.31 37.14 -13.72
CA SER A 406 -6.37 37.77 -12.78
C SER A 406 -6.16 39.25 -13.08
N MET A 407 -6.04 39.63 -14.37
CA MET A 407 -5.96 41.04 -14.79
C MET A 407 -7.22 41.81 -14.41
N LEU A 408 -8.41 41.24 -14.63
CA LEU A 408 -9.67 41.85 -14.24
C LEU A 408 -9.77 42.04 -12.72
N GLN A 409 -9.33 41.06 -11.91
CA GLN A 409 -9.29 41.21 -10.44
C GLN A 409 -8.32 42.30 -9.96
N VAL A 410 -7.16 42.43 -10.61
CA VAL A 410 -6.21 43.51 -10.31
C VAL A 410 -6.85 44.86 -10.64
N GLN A 411 -7.50 44.97 -11.80
CA GLN A 411 -8.19 46.18 -12.23
C GLN A 411 -9.37 46.54 -11.31
N GLU A 412 -10.18 45.57 -10.87
CA GLU A 412 -11.22 45.79 -9.86
C GLU A 412 -10.66 46.22 -8.49
N ARG A 413 -9.51 45.69 -8.07
CA ARG A 413 -8.82 46.14 -6.84
C ARG A 413 -8.28 47.56 -6.97
N GLU A 414 -7.80 47.96 -8.15
CA GLU A 414 -7.38 49.33 -8.42
C GLU A 414 -8.57 50.30 -8.48
N GLU A 415 -9.69 49.90 -9.09
CA GLU A 415 -10.93 50.69 -9.13
C GLU A 415 -11.59 50.82 -7.75
N THR A 416 -11.63 49.75 -6.95
CA THR A 416 -12.12 49.80 -5.56
C THR A 416 -11.16 50.55 -4.62
N GLY A 417 -9.85 50.52 -4.89
CA GLY A 417 -8.83 51.36 -4.25
C GLY A 417 -8.92 52.85 -4.64
N TRP A 418 -9.37 53.17 -5.84
CA TRP A 418 -9.68 54.52 -6.29
C TRP A 418 -10.97 55.05 -5.65
N LEU A 419 -12.01 54.21 -5.55
CA LEU A 419 -13.29 54.56 -4.92
C LEU A 419 -13.15 54.83 -3.41
N THR A 420 -12.24 54.13 -2.71
CA THR A 420 -11.92 54.43 -1.30
C THR A 420 -11.04 55.67 -1.11
N ARG A 421 -10.28 56.10 -2.13
CA ARG A 421 -9.54 57.37 -2.11
C ARG A 421 -10.38 58.58 -2.50
N SER A 422 -11.50 58.39 -3.21
CA SER A 422 -12.34 59.48 -3.70
C SER A 422 -13.39 60.00 -2.71
N THR A 423 -13.57 59.36 -1.54
CA THR A 423 -14.46 59.85 -0.47
C THR A 423 -13.75 60.55 0.69
N SER A 424 -12.42 60.68 0.65
CA SER A 424 -11.63 61.19 1.78
C SER A 424 -11.25 62.68 1.71
N TRP A 425 -11.79 63.45 0.76
CA TRP A 425 -11.46 64.89 0.57
C TRP A 425 -12.65 65.84 0.78
N LEU A 426 -13.77 65.38 1.34
CA LEU A 426 -14.97 66.21 1.58
C LEU A 426 -15.43 66.26 3.05
N LYS A 427 -14.52 66.12 4.03
CA LYS A 427 -14.91 66.15 5.45
C LYS A 427 -14.02 66.88 6.47
N ASP A 428 -13.14 67.79 6.05
CA ASP A 428 -12.39 68.62 7.02
C ASP A 428 -12.30 70.10 6.60
N TYR A 429 -13.44 70.80 6.67
CA TYR A 429 -13.46 72.27 6.67
C TYR A 429 -14.61 72.76 7.54
N VAL A 430 -14.43 72.80 8.86
CA VAL A 430 -14.90 73.82 9.82
C VAL A 430 -14.33 73.47 11.19
N SER A 431 -13.24 74.11 11.58
CA SER A 431 -13.09 74.83 12.87
C SER A 431 -11.61 75.16 13.10
N GLY A 432 -11.23 76.40 12.76
CA GLY A 432 -10.01 76.99 13.29
C GLY A 432 -10.23 77.47 14.72
N VAL A 433 -9.13 77.57 15.48
CA VAL A 433 -8.61 78.82 16.08
C VAL A 433 -7.55 78.47 17.13
N SER A 434 -6.34 79.03 16.93
CA SER A 434 -5.25 79.37 17.90
C SER A 434 -4.68 78.27 18.82
N GLU A 435 -3.40 78.20 19.19
CA GLU A 435 -2.34 79.21 19.29
C GLU A 435 -0.97 78.50 19.48
N TYR A 436 0.03 78.91 18.69
CA TYR A 436 1.42 79.27 19.04
C TYR A 436 2.36 78.42 19.97
N ILE A 437 3.57 78.22 19.40
CA ILE A 437 4.95 78.23 19.98
C ILE A 437 5.57 76.90 20.47
N GLY A 438 6.68 76.54 19.80
CA GLY A 438 7.94 76.25 20.50
C GLY A 438 8.58 74.88 20.30
N SER A 439 9.47 74.74 19.30
CA SER A 439 10.59 73.77 19.36
C SER A 439 11.72 74.31 20.27
N PRO A 440 12.88 73.64 20.47
CA PRO A 440 13.23 72.21 20.39
C PRO A 440 14.04 71.74 21.64
N ARG A 441 14.32 70.43 21.76
CA ARG A 441 15.68 69.84 21.93
C ARG A 441 15.73 68.54 22.74
N THR A 442 16.45 67.59 22.14
CA THR A 442 17.41 66.63 22.72
C THR A 442 16.94 65.60 23.75
N GLY A 443 17.10 64.32 23.35
CA GLY A 443 18.19 63.54 23.93
C GLY A 443 17.81 62.21 24.60
N ARG A 444 18.34 61.13 23.99
CA ARG A 444 18.82 59.88 24.61
C ARG A 444 17.78 58.81 24.99
N ASP A 445 17.89 57.69 24.26
CA ASP A 445 17.78 56.32 24.80
C ASP A 445 18.69 56.15 26.03
N PRO A 446 18.28 55.38 27.06
CA PRO A 446 18.60 53.95 27.02
C PRO A 446 17.60 52.98 27.68
N VAL A 447 17.67 51.76 27.18
CA VAL A 447 17.27 50.45 27.75
C VAL A 447 17.39 50.37 29.28
N LEU A 448 16.31 49.93 29.96
CA LEU A 448 16.26 48.72 30.80
C LEU A 448 15.01 48.72 31.70
N ASP A 449 14.30 47.60 31.61
CA ASP A 449 13.70 46.86 32.71
C ASP A 449 12.37 47.26 33.38
N GLN A 450 11.58 46.18 33.48
CA GLN A 450 10.72 45.75 34.59
C GLN A 450 9.21 45.97 34.50
N GLN A 451 8.56 44.82 34.25
CA GLN A 451 7.47 44.22 35.05
C GLN A 451 6.09 44.86 34.94
N LEU A 452 5.21 44.21 34.17
CA LEU A 452 4.27 43.20 34.72
C LEU A 452 3.77 42.28 33.60
#